data_AF-A0A1Y1JQB3-F1
#
_entry.id   AF-A0A1Y1JQB3-F1
#
_cell.length_a   1.000
_cell.length_b   1.000
_cell.length_c   1.000
_cell.angle_alpha   90.00
_cell.angle_beta   90.00
_cell.angle_gamma   90.00
#
_symmetry.space_group_name_H-M   'P 1'
#
loop_
_entity.id
_entity.type
_entity.pdbx_description
1 polymer ?
#
loop_
_entity_poly.entity_id
_entity_poly.type
_entity_poly.pdbx_seq_one_letter_code
_entity_poly.pdbx_strand_id
1 'polypeptide(L)'
;MMENIYSSISSFSICQDTIDVYKNNWDKKDESRCENAINEYFTDHNHLSDNTCPIALSYLYHINRYQHNLPKEAACYYLYYWIHEKLKSYVKPSEIKNVYDDIIKLYNRHDTIGNICTTYKNSTGFEDKMDDVKYMYEISMCLDITESKDKIKIETEFCKTLLDKISQYNQKNRNVEIESIAQDITQPCKNNIGSAI
;
A
#
# COMPACT_ATOMS: atom_id res chain seq x y z
N MET A 1 -16.47 -4.12 -2.99
CA MET A 1 -15.62 -4.59 -1.87
C MET A 1 -14.12 -4.59 -2.20
N MET A 2 -13.72 -4.67 -3.48
CA MET A 2 -12.32 -4.48 -3.91
C MET A 2 -11.90 -3.02 -4.13
N GLU A 3 -12.84 -2.13 -4.44
CA GLU A 3 -12.57 -0.70 -4.65
C GLU A 3 -11.93 -0.01 -3.44
N ASN A 4 -12.04 -0.61 -2.23
CA ASN A 4 -11.65 0.03 -0.98
C ASN A 4 -10.18 -0.14 -0.60
N ILE A 5 -9.47 -1.20 -1.06
CA ILE A 5 -8.03 -1.31 -0.78
C ILE A 5 -7.22 -0.37 -1.68
N TYR A 6 -7.53 -0.33 -2.98
CA TYR A 6 -6.78 0.51 -3.91
C TYR A 6 -6.95 2.00 -3.56
N SER A 7 -8.12 2.41 -3.08
CA SER A 7 -8.33 3.76 -2.53
C SER A 7 -7.59 4.04 -1.23
N SER A 8 -7.19 2.99 -0.50
CA SER A 8 -6.47 3.10 0.78
C SER A 8 -4.95 3.18 0.61
N ILE A 9 -4.41 2.91 -0.60
CA ILE A 9 -2.97 2.82 -0.84
C ILE A 9 -2.23 4.11 -0.46
N SER A 10 -2.82 5.28 -0.71
CA SER A 10 -2.22 6.57 -0.31
C SER A 10 -2.00 6.70 1.20
N SER A 11 -2.73 5.94 2.02
CA SER A 11 -2.58 5.93 3.48
C SER A 11 -1.57 4.89 3.99
N PHE A 12 -1.06 4.00 3.12
CA PHE A 12 -0.19 2.90 3.51
C PHE A 12 1.16 3.38 4.06
N SER A 13 1.68 4.51 3.58
CA SER A 13 2.92 5.11 4.10
C SER A 13 2.81 5.47 5.58
N ILE A 14 1.69 6.09 5.98
CA ILE A 14 1.40 6.43 7.38
C ILE A 14 1.26 5.15 8.23
N CYS A 15 0.62 4.12 7.67
CA CYS A 15 0.48 2.83 8.33
C CYS A 15 1.86 2.16 8.52
N GLN A 16 2.73 2.24 7.52
CA GLN A 16 4.09 1.73 7.57
C GLN A 16 4.89 2.42 8.67
N ASP A 17 4.88 3.74 8.70
CA ASP A 17 5.57 4.52 9.74
C ASP A 17 5.11 4.10 11.13
N THR A 18 3.80 3.85 11.29
CA THR A 18 3.22 3.38 12.55
C THR A 18 3.71 1.98 12.91
N ILE A 19 3.72 1.02 11.98
CA ILE A 19 4.26 -0.33 12.20
C ILE A 19 5.76 -0.26 12.56
N ASP A 20 6.53 0.60 11.87
CA ASP A 20 7.97 0.73 12.05
C ASP A 20 8.35 1.21 13.47
N VAL A 21 7.50 2.03 14.11
CA VAL A 21 7.65 2.40 15.53
C VAL A 21 7.58 1.17 16.45
N TYR A 22 6.69 0.23 16.14
CA TYR A 22 6.47 -0.98 16.94
C TYR A 22 7.42 -2.12 16.61
N LYS A 23 8.10 -2.09 15.46
CA LYS A 23 9.14 -3.07 15.09
C LYS A 23 10.30 -3.17 16.07
N ASN A 24 10.47 -2.22 16.99
CA ASN A 24 11.51 -2.25 18.02
C ASN A 24 10.95 -2.12 19.45
N ASN A 25 9.64 -1.92 19.60
CA ASN A 25 9.00 -1.51 20.85
C ASN A 25 7.63 -2.19 21.07
N TRP A 26 7.51 -3.49 20.81
CA TRP A 26 6.28 -4.24 21.10
C TRP A 26 6.25 -4.72 22.56
N ASP A 27 5.04 -4.97 23.08
CA ASP A 27 4.87 -5.48 24.44
C ASP A 27 5.27 -6.97 24.50
N LYS A 28 6.22 -7.32 25.37
CA LYS A 28 6.62 -8.73 25.61
C LYS A 28 5.47 -9.61 26.08
N LYS A 29 4.43 -9.03 26.69
CA LYS A 29 3.21 -9.78 27.05
C LYS A 29 2.50 -10.33 25.82
N ASP A 30 2.54 -9.60 24.70
CA ASP A 30 1.92 -10.03 23.46
C ASP A 30 2.68 -11.18 22.79
N GLU A 31 3.99 -11.30 23.01
CA GLU A 31 4.82 -12.41 22.50
C GLU A 31 4.27 -13.77 22.97
N SER A 32 4.11 -13.94 24.28
CA SER A 32 3.52 -15.17 24.87
C SER A 32 2.10 -15.47 24.40
N ARG A 33 1.31 -14.45 24.07
CA ARG A 33 -0.06 -14.60 23.57
C ARG A 33 -0.05 -15.07 22.12
N CYS A 34 0.92 -14.58 21.37
CA CYS A 34 1.11 -14.89 19.96
C CYS A 34 1.65 -16.30 19.72
N GLU A 35 2.58 -16.78 20.54
CA GLU A 35 3.15 -18.14 20.41
C GLU A 35 2.06 -19.20 20.28
N ASN A 36 1.00 -19.12 21.08
CA ASN A 36 -0.07 -20.12 21.01
C ASN A 36 -1.02 -19.96 19.80
N ALA A 37 -1.09 -18.78 19.22
CA ALA A 37 -2.08 -18.44 18.18
C ALA A 37 -1.56 -18.63 16.76
N ILE A 38 -0.25 -18.44 16.54
CA ILE A 38 0.31 -18.45 15.17
C ILE A 38 1.25 -19.61 14.89
N ASN A 39 1.76 -20.30 15.91
CA ASN A 39 2.76 -21.37 15.73
C ASN A 39 2.27 -22.55 14.88
N GLU A 40 0.96 -22.81 14.83
CA GLU A 40 0.40 -23.92 14.04
C GLU A 40 0.51 -23.70 12.51
N TYR A 41 0.72 -22.46 12.07
CA TYR A 41 0.79 -22.11 10.65
C TYR A 41 2.19 -22.21 10.05
N PHE A 42 3.22 -22.38 10.89
CA PHE A 42 4.61 -22.43 10.43
C PHE A 42 5.05 -23.87 10.21
N THR A 43 5.62 -24.14 9.03
CA THR A 43 6.10 -25.47 8.66
C THR A 43 7.42 -25.85 9.32
N ASP A 44 8.19 -24.88 9.84
CA ASP A 44 9.49 -25.08 10.49
C ASP A 44 9.58 -24.39 11.87
N HIS A 45 10.25 -25.04 12.83
CA HIS A 45 10.41 -24.52 14.20
C HIS A 45 11.36 -23.31 14.32
N ASN A 46 12.02 -22.89 13.24
CA ASN A 46 12.93 -21.74 13.24
C ASN A 46 12.21 -20.36 13.24
N HIS A 47 10.87 -20.35 13.18
CA HIS A 47 10.07 -19.14 13.09
C HIS A 47 9.62 -18.58 14.45
N LEU A 48 10.04 -19.19 15.56
CA LEU A 48 9.80 -18.73 16.94
C LEU A 48 10.32 -17.31 17.24
N SER A 49 11.12 -16.72 16.35
CA SER A 49 11.60 -15.34 16.47
C SER A 49 10.78 -14.31 15.67
N ASP A 50 9.71 -14.74 14.98
CA ASP A 50 8.90 -13.84 14.18
C ASP A 50 7.99 -12.97 15.06
N ASN A 51 8.36 -11.70 15.20
CA ASN A 51 7.60 -10.71 15.97
C ASN A 51 6.38 -10.16 15.21
N THR A 52 5.98 -10.77 14.09
CA THR A 52 4.84 -10.33 13.27
C THR A 52 3.56 -10.18 14.08
N CYS A 53 3.20 -11.19 14.88
CA CYS A 53 1.99 -11.14 15.70
C CYS A 53 2.04 -10.08 16.81
N PRO A 54 3.09 -9.99 17.67
CA PRO A 54 3.09 -8.97 18.73
C PRO A 54 3.19 -7.54 18.18
N ILE A 55 3.87 -7.32 17.05
CA ILE A 55 3.86 -6.04 16.34
C ILE A 55 2.45 -5.72 15.82
N ALA A 56 1.76 -6.71 15.21
CA ALA A 56 0.40 -6.53 14.73
C ALA A 56 -0.57 -6.16 15.85
N LEU A 57 -0.47 -6.80 17.02
CA LEU A 57 -1.29 -6.47 18.20
C LEU A 57 -1.03 -5.04 18.70
N SER A 58 0.23 -4.64 18.78
CA SER A 58 0.63 -3.27 19.18
C SER A 58 0.10 -2.23 18.19
N TYR A 59 0.16 -2.52 16.89
CA TYR A 59 -0.38 -1.68 15.84
C TYR A 59 -1.91 -1.56 15.94
N LEU A 60 -2.64 -2.67 16.14
CA LEU A 60 -4.10 -2.68 16.32
C LEU A 60 -4.52 -1.81 17.49
N TYR A 61 -3.80 -1.90 18.60
CA TYR A 61 -4.02 -1.04 19.77
C TYR A 61 -3.81 0.44 19.44
N HIS A 62 -2.76 0.76 18.68
CA HIS A 62 -2.48 2.13 18.25
C HIS A 62 -3.63 2.70 17.42
N ILE A 63 -4.02 2.00 16.35
CA ILE A 63 -5.04 2.51 15.41
C ILE A 63 -6.44 2.57 16.05
N ASN A 64 -6.69 1.77 17.09
CA ASN A 64 -7.95 1.86 17.80
C ASN A 64 -8.00 3.10 18.73
N ARG A 65 -6.87 3.45 19.37
CA ARG A 65 -6.77 4.54 20.36
C ARG A 65 -6.44 5.91 19.79
N TYR A 66 -5.56 6.00 18.79
CA TYR A 66 -4.95 7.26 18.33
C TYR A 66 -5.41 7.62 16.92
N GLN A 67 -6.74 7.75 16.74
CA GLN A 67 -7.44 7.86 15.45
C GLN A 67 -7.14 9.12 14.60
N HIS A 68 -6.16 9.95 14.94
CA HIS A 68 -6.21 11.34 14.51
C HIS A 68 -6.06 11.58 13.00
N ASN A 69 -5.55 10.65 12.18
CA ASN A 69 -5.43 10.87 10.73
C ASN A 69 -5.55 9.61 9.85
N LEU A 70 -5.86 8.44 10.41
CA LEU A 70 -5.81 7.17 9.66
C LEU A 70 -7.18 6.48 9.62
N PRO A 71 -7.80 6.32 8.43
CA PRO A 71 -9.01 5.54 8.31
C PRO A 71 -8.78 4.11 8.80
N LYS A 72 -9.62 3.62 9.72
CA LYS A 72 -9.45 2.28 10.32
C LYS A 72 -9.42 1.18 9.27
N GLU A 73 -10.22 1.30 8.21
CA GLU A 73 -10.24 0.30 7.14
C GLU A 73 -8.92 0.26 6.38
N ALA A 74 -8.36 1.43 6.03
CA ALA A 74 -7.05 1.54 5.41
C ALA A 74 -5.95 0.93 6.29
N ALA A 75 -6.01 1.20 7.59
CA ALA A 75 -5.10 0.63 8.58
C ALA A 75 -5.16 -0.91 8.63
N CYS A 76 -6.37 -1.47 8.56
CA CYS A 76 -6.61 -2.91 8.55
C CYS A 76 -6.17 -3.57 7.24
N TYR A 77 -6.41 -2.93 6.09
CA TYR A 77 -5.90 -3.38 4.79
C TYR A 77 -4.38 -3.41 4.76
N TYR A 78 -3.74 -2.35 5.26
CA TYR A 78 -2.29 -2.30 5.36
C TYR A 78 -1.75 -3.40 6.27
N LEU A 79 -2.39 -3.64 7.42
CA LEU A 79 -1.96 -4.69 8.34
C LEU A 79 -1.97 -6.08 7.68
N TYR A 80 -3.02 -6.38 6.91
CA TYR A 80 -3.08 -7.63 6.16
C TYR A 80 -1.95 -7.71 5.11
N TYR A 81 -1.78 -6.65 4.32
CA TYR A 81 -0.70 -6.56 3.33
C TYR A 81 0.68 -6.78 3.98
N TRP A 82 0.94 -6.15 5.12
CA TRP A 82 2.19 -6.26 5.85
C TRP A 82 2.43 -7.68 6.38
N ILE A 83 1.41 -8.31 6.98
CA ILE A 83 1.49 -9.72 7.42
C ILE A 83 1.77 -10.63 6.22
N HIS A 84 1.08 -10.42 5.09
CA HIS A 84 1.31 -11.19 3.88
C HIS A 84 2.75 -11.08 3.38
N GLU A 85 3.28 -9.87 3.24
CA GLU A 85 4.67 -9.67 2.81
C GLU A 85 5.68 -10.29 3.76
N LYS A 86 5.39 -10.33 5.06
CA LYS A 86 6.26 -10.95 6.07
C LYS A 86 6.23 -12.47 6.04
N LEU A 87 5.07 -13.07 5.83
CA LEU A 87 4.87 -14.50 6.01
C LEU A 87 4.89 -15.31 4.71
N LYS A 88 4.77 -14.68 3.53
CA LYS A 88 4.65 -15.39 2.24
C LYS A 88 5.81 -16.32 1.87
N SER A 89 6.98 -16.16 2.49
CA SER A 89 8.12 -17.08 2.31
C SER A 89 8.09 -18.31 3.22
N TYR A 90 7.23 -18.32 4.24
CA TYR A 90 7.23 -19.32 5.33
C TYR A 90 5.87 -19.98 5.56
N VAL A 91 4.79 -19.31 5.17
CA VAL A 91 3.41 -19.75 5.34
C VAL A 91 2.78 -19.85 3.96
N LYS A 92 1.95 -20.86 3.72
CA LYS A 92 1.25 -20.98 2.45
C LYS A 92 0.34 -19.76 2.25
N PRO A 93 0.23 -19.19 1.04
CA PRO A 93 -0.64 -18.04 0.80
C PRO A 93 -2.06 -18.19 1.37
N SER A 94 -2.65 -19.39 1.20
CA SER A 94 -3.99 -19.75 1.72
C SER A 94 -4.11 -19.78 3.25
N GLU A 95 -2.99 -19.87 3.98
CA GLU A 95 -2.93 -19.93 5.44
C GLU A 95 -2.67 -18.53 6.04
N ILE A 96 -2.07 -17.61 5.30
CA ILE A 96 -1.78 -16.24 5.75
C ILE A 96 -3.06 -15.52 6.18
N LYS A 97 -4.17 -15.73 5.46
CA LYS A 97 -5.45 -15.17 5.87
C LYS A 97 -5.92 -15.68 7.22
N ASN A 98 -5.68 -16.96 7.52
CA ASN A 98 -6.04 -17.53 8.81
C ASN A 98 -5.19 -16.93 9.93
N VAL A 99 -3.88 -16.73 9.68
CA VAL A 99 -2.98 -16.02 10.60
C VAL A 99 -3.51 -14.61 10.91
N TYR A 100 -3.87 -13.85 9.88
CA TYR A 100 -4.48 -12.53 10.06
C TYR A 100 -5.75 -12.59 10.90
N ASP A 101 -6.68 -13.48 10.54
CA ASP A 101 -7.97 -13.63 11.22
C ASP A 101 -7.77 -14.01 12.71
N ASP A 102 -6.77 -14.82 13.04
CA ASP A 102 -6.47 -15.22 14.41
C ASP A 102 -5.80 -14.11 15.22
N ILE A 103 -4.93 -13.29 14.61
CA ILE A 103 -4.41 -12.07 15.25
C ILE A 103 -5.56 -11.12 15.58
N ILE A 104 -6.49 -10.89 14.65
CA ILE A 104 -7.67 -10.03 14.87
C ILE A 104 -8.55 -10.60 15.99
N LYS A 105 -8.81 -11.92 16.01
CA LYS A 105 -9.55 -12.57 17.11
C LYS A 105 -8.83 -12.40 18.44
N LEU A 106 -7.51 -12.58 18.47
CA LEU A 106 -6.69 -12.44 19.67
C LEU A 106 -6.75 -11.02 20.23
N TYR A 107 -6.72 -10.01 19.36
CA TYR A 107 -6.93 -8.62 19.74
C TYR A 107 -8.34 -8.41 20.33
N ASN A 108 -9.39 -8.79 19.59
CA ASN A 108 -10.79 -8.58 19.99
C ASN A 108 -11.21 -9.34 21.26
N ARG A 109 -10.53 -10.44 21.63
CA ARG A 109 -10.79 -11.15 22.89
C ARG A 109 -10.37 -10.34 24.12
N HIS A 110 -9.40 -9.44 23.97
CA HIS A 110 -8.79 -8.74 25.09
C HIS A 110 -9.13 -7.24 25.13
N ASP A 111 -9.43 -6.64 23.99
CA ASP A 111 -9.83 -5.24 23.93
C ASP A 111 -11.36 -5.12 23.93
N THR A 112 -11.90 -4.32 24.88
CA THR A 112 -13.35 -4.11 25.04
C THR A 112 -13.90 -3.06 24.06
N ILE A 113 -13.02 -2.43 23.29
CA ILE A 113 -13.30 -1.27 22.45
C ILE A 113 -13.60 -1.73 21.02
N GLY A 114 -14.72 -2.44 20.84
CA GLY A 114 -15.35 -2.73 19.55
C GLY A 114 -14.57 -3.66 18.60
N ASN A 115 -15.29 -4.34 17.70
CA ASN A 115 -14.66 -5.16 16.67
C ASN A 115 -13.98 -4.25 15.64
N ILE A 116 -12.64 -4.30 15.55
CA ILE A 116 -11.86 -3.64 14.49
C ILE A 116 -11.64 -4.61 13.31
N CYS A 117 -11.37 -4.05 12.12
CA CYS A 117 -11.02 -4.82 10.92
C CYS A 117 -12.08 -5.83 10.43
N THR A 118 -13.37 -5.56 10.68
CA THR A 118 -14.47 -6.48 10.31
C THR A 118 -14.72 -6.57 8.81
N THR A 119 -14.37 -5.51 8.06
CA THR A 119 -14.65 -5.39 6.61
C THR A 119 -13.92 -6.46 5.78
N TYR A 120 -12.83 -6.99 6.32
CA TYR A 120 -11.95 -7.94 5.62
C TYR A 120 -12.45 -9.40 5.66
N LYS A 121 -13.36 -9.72 6.59
CA LYS A 121 -13.79 -11.09 6.87
C LYS A 121 -14.51 -11.77 5.69
N ASN A 122 -15.05 -10.99 4.75
CA ASN A 122 -15.92 -11.47 3.67
C ASN A 122 -15.32 -11.37 2.26
N SER A 123 -14.06 -10.94 2.10
CA SER A 123 -13.43 -10.83 0.78
C SER A 123 -12.70 -12.12 0.39
N THR A 124 -13.28 -12.88 -0.55
CA THR A 124 -12.63 -14.02 -1.23
C THR A 124 -11.74 -13.56 -2.38
N GLY A 125 -10.63 -14.26 -2.64
CA GLY A 125 -9.74 -14.01 -3.79
C GLY A 125 -8.79 -12.81 -3.63
N PHE A 126 -8.56 -12.37 -2.39
CA PHE A 126 -7.70 -11.23 -2.11
C PHE A 126 -6.21 -11.61 -2.12
N GLU A 127 -5.88 -12.86 -1.78
CA GLU A 127 -4.51 -13.40 -1.85
C GLU A 127 -3.93 -13.28 -3.26
N ASP A 128 -4.72 -13.58 -4.29
CA ASP A 128 -4.33 -13.50 -5.71
C ASP A 128 -4.00 -12.07 -6.18
N LYS A 129 -4.31 -11.04 -5.38
CA LYS A 129 -4.16 -9.62 -5.72
C LYS A 129 -3.06 -8.94 -4.93
N MET A 130 -2.30 -9.68 -4.14
CA MET A 130 -1.34 -9.08 -3.22
C MET A 130 -0.11 -8.53 -3.91
N ASP A 131 0.24 -9.12 -5.05
CA ASP A 131 1.24 -8.55 -5.94
C ASP A 131 0.75 -7.23 -6.56
N ASP A 132 -0.52 -7.13 -6.98
CA ASP A 132 -1.09 -5.87 -7.49
C ASP A 132 -1.04 -4.77 -6.42
N VAL A 133 -1.46 -5.09 -5.19
CA VAL A 133 -1.41 -4.16 -4.06
C VAL A 133 0.02 -3.71 -3.77
N LYS A 134 0.97 -4.65 -3.79
CA LYS A 134 2.39 -4.36 -3.61
C LYS A 134 2.89 -3.39 -4.68
N TYR A 135 2.67 -3.68 -5.95
CA TYR A 135 3.14 -2.83 -7.04
C TYR A 135 2.50 -1.44 -7.01
N MET A 136 1.20 -1.36 -6.72
CA MET A 136 0.53 -0.07 -6.59
C MET A 136 1.05 0.73 -5.40
N TYR A 137 1.39 0.08 -4.29
CA TYR A 137 2.03 0.75 -3.15
C TYR A 137 3.45 1.21 -3.46
N GLU A 138 4.25 0.40 -4.15
CA GLU A 138 5.59 0.81 -4.63
C GLU A 138 5.49 2.02 -5.58
N ILE A 139 4.53 2.01 -6.50
CA ILE A 139 4.24 3.14 -7.39
C ILE A 139 3.85 4.38 -6.58
N SER A 140 2.93 4.26 -5.61
CA SER A 140 2.49 5.41 -4.81
C SER A 140 3.64 6.01 -4.02
N MET A 141 4.52 5.18 -3.44
CA MET A 141 5.74 5.66 -2.78
C MET A 141 6.64 6.44 -3.76
N CYS A 142 6.85 5.93 -4.97
CA CYS A 142 7.65 6.63 -5.99
C CYS A 142 7.05 7.99 -6.38
N LEU A 143 5.72 8.10 -6.42
CA LEU A 143 5.01 9.32 -6.78
C LEU A 143 4.98 10.35 -5.63
N ASP A 144 4.75 9.92 -4.39
CA ASP A 144 4.77 10.80 -3.21
C ASP A 144 6.15 11.49 -3.00
N ILE A 145 7.23 10.83 -3.44
CA ILE A 145 8.60 11.40 -3.46
C ILE A 145 8.69 12.61 -4.41
N THR A 146 7.87 12.68 -5.45
CA THR A 146 7.91 13.79 -6.42
C THR A 146 7.13 15.03 -5.98
N GLU A 147 6.15 14.87 -5.08
CA GLU A 147 5.32 15.98 -4.60
C GLU A 147 5.87 16.65 -3.33
N SER A 148 6.65 15.94 -2.51
CA SER A 148 7.23 16.47 -1.26
C SER A 148 8.66 17.00 -1.46
N LYS A 149 8.88 18.30 -1.21
CA LYS A 149 10.18 18.97 -1.41
C LYS A 149 11.30 18.52 -0.45
N ASP A 150 10.97 17.78 0.62
CA ASP A 150 11.85 17.60 1.78
C ASP A 150 12.02 16.15 2.26
N LYS A 151 11.69 15.11 1.48
CA LYS A 151 11.91 13.71 1.92
C LYS A 151 13.02 12.99 1.15
N ILE A 152 13.77 12.17 1.90
CA ILE A 152 14.87 11.33 1.45
C ILE A 152 14.40 10.51 0.25
N LYS A 153 15.00 10.79 -0.91
CA LYS A 153 14.85 10.04 -2.15
C LYS A 153 15.06 8.54 -1.86
N ILE A 154 13.98 7.77 -1.86
CA ILE A 154 14.09 6.32 -2.04
C ILE A 154 14.42 6.13 -3.52
N GLU A 155 15.71 6.25 -3.85
CA GLU A 155 16.23 6.09 -5.20
C GLU A 155 16.36 4.59 -5.53
N THR A 156 15.23 3.88 -5.61
CA THR A 156 15.24 2.53 -6.19
C THR A 156 15.36 2.61 -7.70
N GLU A 157 15.98 1.59 -8.31
CA GLU A 157 16.03 1.45 -9.77
C GLU A 157 14.62 1.40 -10.38
N PHE A 158 13.67 0.81 -9.66
CA PHE A 158 12.26 0.80 -10.02
C PHE A 158 11.68 2.22 -10.09
N CYS A 159 11.80 3.04 -9.03
CA CYS A 159 11.30 4.41 -9.04
C CYS A 159 11.98 5.26 -10.12
N LYS A 160 13.29 5.11 -10.32
CA LYS A 160 14.02 5.79 -11.40
C LYS A 160 13.44 5.45 -12.77
N THR A 161 13.25 4.16 -13.04
CA THR A 161 12.72 3.68 -14.32
C THR A 161 11.28 4.14 -14.55
N LEU A 162 10.44 4.08 -13.51
CA LEU A 162 9.06 4.54 -13.58
C LEU A 162 8.97 6.04 -13.89
N LEU A 163 9.73 6.86 -13.16
CA LEU A 163 9.75 8.31 -13.35
C LEU A 163 10.32 8.71 -14.73
N ASP A 164 11.33 8.00 -15.21
CA ASP A 164 11.85 8.18 -16.57
C ASP A 164 10.77 7.87 -17.63
N LYS A 165 10.01 6.79 -17.46
CA LYS A 165 8.90 6.45 -18.37
C LYS A 165 7.79 7.48 -18.35
N ILE A 166 7.42 7.99 -17.17
CA ILE A 166 6.44 9.07 -17.03
C ILE A 166 6.94 10.34 -17.73
N SER A 167 8.22 10.69 -17.54
CA SER A 167 8.85 11.84 -18.21
C SER A 167 8.84 11.71 -19.74
N GLN A 168 9.24 10.55 -20.27
CA GLN A 168 9.21 10.26 -21.71
C GLN A 168 7.80 10.38 -22.30
N TYR A 169 6.79 9.84 -21.60
CA TYR A 169 5.39 9.93 -22.01
C TYR A 169 4.90 11.39 -22.05
N ASN A 170 5.17 12.15 -20.98
CA ASN A 170 4.79 13.56 -20.88
C ASN A 170 5.48 14.43 -21.94
N GLN A 171 6.76 14.16 -22.23
CA GLN A 171 7.49 14.87 -23.28
C GLN A 171 6.90 14.55 -24.66
N LYS A 172 6.60 13.28 -24.95
CA LYS A 172 5.96 12.88 -26.21
C LYS A 172 4.61 13.56 -26.40
N ASN A 173 3.78 13.61 -25.37
CA ASN A 173 2.45 14.22 -25.46
C ASN A 173 2.50 15.74 -25.60
N ARG A 174 3.43 16.42 -24.92
CA ARG A 174 3.67 17.87 -25.15
C ARG A 174 4.04 18.16 -26.60
N ASN A 175 4.88 17.31 -27.21
CA ASN A 175 5.28 17.48 -28.61
C ASN A 175 4.10 17.27 -29.58
N VAL A 176 3.18 16.36 -29.28
CA VAL A 176 1.96 16.13 -30.08
C VAL A 176 1.00 17.33 -30.02
N GLU A 177 0.82 17.95 -28.84
CA GLU A 177 0.02 19.19 -28.73
C GLU A 177 0.66 20.33 -29.52
N ILE A 178 1.98 20.52 -29.42
CA ILE A 178 2.72 21.56 -30.16
C ILE A 178 2.64 21.33 -31.68
N GLU A 179 2.76 20.08 -32.16
CA GLU A 179 2.61 19.76 -33.59
C GLU A 179 1.19 20.03 -34.10
N SER A 180 0.16 19.77 -33.30
CA SER A 180 -1.23 20.10 -33.68
C SER A 180 -1.46 21.61 -33.81
N ILE A 181 -0.88 22.41 -32.91
CA ILE A 181 -0.97 23.88 -32.95
C ILE A 181 -0.20 24.44 -34.17
N ALA A 182 0.93 23.84 -34.54
CA ALA A 182 1.70 24.27 -35.70
C ALA A 182 1.01 23.99 -37.05
N GLN A 183 0.21 22.91 -37.14
CA GLN A 183 -0.57 22.61 -38.34
C GLN A 183 -1.73 23.59 -38.55
N ASP A 184 -2.35 24.10 -37.49
CA ASP A 184 -3.42 25.11 -37.60
C ASP A 184 -2.92 26.50 -38.01
N ILE A 185 -1.67 26.85 -37.66
CA ILE A 185 -1.07 28.15 -38.03
C ILE A 185 -0.63 28.18 -39.50
N THR A 186 -0.43 27.02 -40.14
CA THR A 186 0.12 26.94 -41.51
C THR A 186 -0.93 26.89 -42.62
N GLN A 187 -2.24 27.02 -42.32
CA GLN A 187 -3.21 27.24 -43.39
C GLN A 187 -3.04 28.64 -43.99
N PRO A 188 -2.62 28.76 -45.27
CA PRO A 188 -2.48 30.06 -45.90
C PRO A 188 -3.87 30.65 -46.10
N CYS A 189 -4.08 31.88 -45.61
CA CYS A 189 -5.25 32.68 -46.00
C CYS A 189 -5.25 32.76 -47.54
N LYS A 190 -6.27 32.14 -48.17
CA LYS A 190 -6.52 32.29 -49.60
C LYS A 190 -6.97 33.73 -49.88
N ASN A 191 -6.00 34.63 -50.00
CA ASN A 191 -6.25 35.97 -50.52
C ASN A 191 -6.38 35.86 -52.03
N ASN A 192 -7.64 35.75 -52.50
CA ASN A 192 -7.98 35.98 -53.89
C ASN A 192 -7.67 37.46 -54.21
N ILE A 193 -6.48 37.72 -54.74
CA ILE A 193 -6.17 39.00 -55.37
C ILE A 193 -6.91 39.00 -56.72
N GLY A 194 -8.13 39.54 -56.70
CA GLY A 194 -8.86 39.91 -57.91
C GLY A 194 -8.18 41.11 -58.55
N SER A 195 -7.36 40.86 -59.58
CA SER A 195 -6.94 41.89 -60.52
C SER A 195 -8.16 42.33 -61.34
N ALA A 196 -8.60 43.57 -61.15
CA ALA A 196 -9.53 44.22 -62.05
C ALA A 196 -8.74 45.23 -62.90
N ILE A 197 -8.92 45.07 -64.21
CA ILE A 197 -8.36 45.81 -65.35
C ILE A 197 -8.78 47.28 -65.32
#